data_AF-A0A9D6ICJ0-F1
#
_entry.id   AF-A0A9D6ICJ0-F1
#
_cell.length_a   1.000
_cell.length_b   1.000
_cell.length_c   1.000
_cell.angle_alpha   90.00
_cell.angle_beta   90.00
_cell.angle_gamma   90.00
#
_symmetry.space_group_name_H-M   'P 1'
#
loop_
_entity.id
_entity.type
_entity.pdbx_description
1 polymer ?
#
loop_
_entity_poly.entity_id
_entity_poly.type
_entity_poly.pdbx_seq_one_letter_code
_entity_poly.pdbx_strand_id
1 'polypeptide(L)' 'MNIPLNLEQSKGLANFFFDIAKGLVLGGIGFATVAPFEQKIIVSISSFILAFWSVKTALALLEKKS' A
#
# COMPACT_ATOMS: atom_id res chain seq x y z
N MET A 1 10.77 -23.45 5.45
CA MET A 1 11.75 -22.77 6.32
C MET A 1 11.22 -21.36 6.58
N ASN A 2 10.92 -20.99 7.82
CA ASN A 2 10.42 -19.65 8.17
C ASN A 2 11.58 -18.86 8.78
N ILE A 3 12.27 -18.06 7.97
CA ILE A 3 13.36 -17.22 8.45
C ILE A 3 12.73 -15.93 9.01
N PRO A 4 12.78 -15.69 10.33
CA PRO A 4 12.21 -14.48 10.90
C PRO A 4 12.99 -13.27 10.41
N LEU A 5 12.28 -12.28 9.88
CA LEU A 5 12.88 -10.99 9.50
C LEU A 5 13.52 -10.33 10.73
N ASN A 6 14.68 -9.70 10.55
CA ASN A 6 15.26 -8.84 11.57
C ASN A 6 14.59 -7.45 11.55
N LEU A 7 14.90 -6.60 12.53
CA LEU A 7 14.27 -5.28 12.68
C LEU A 7 14.47 -4.38 11.45
N GLU A 8 15.69 -4.35 10.89
CA GLU A 8 16.00 -3.51 9.72
C GLU A 8 15.29 -4.01 8.45
N GLN A 9 15.19 -5.33 8.26
CA GLN A 9 14.41 -5.92 7.18
C GLN A 9 12.91 -5.60 7.30
N SER A 10 12.36 -5.67 8.52
CA SER A 10 10.97 -5.28 8.78
C SER A 10 10.71 -3.80 8.47
N LYS A 11 11.63 -2.90 8.85
CA LYS A 11 11.53 -1.46 8.53
C LYS A 11 11.61 -1.22 7.03
N GLY A 12 12.56 -1.86 6.33
CA GLY A 12 12.70 -1.75 4.89
C GLY A 12 11.43 -2.20 4.15
N LEU A 13 10.85 -3.33 4.58
CA LEU A 13 9.61 -3.84 4.00
C LEU A 13 8.41 -2.96 4.34
N ALA A 14 8.32 -2.42 5.56
CA ALA A 14 7.27 -1.48 5.93
C ALA A 14 7.32 -0.19 5.09
N ASN A 15 8.52 0.37 4.88
CA ASN A 15 8.71 1.54 4.01
C ASN A 15 8.28 1.25 2.57
N PHE A 16 8.64 0.09 2.04
CA PHE A 16 8.18 -0.34 0.72
C PHE A 16 6.65 -0.37 0.61
N PHE A 17 5.95 -0.93 1.60
CA PHE A 17 4.49 -0.94 1.62
C PHE A 17 3.88 0.47 1.75
N PHE A 18 4.50 1.38 2.51
CA PHE A 18 4.07 2.78 2.55
C PHE A 18 4.23 3.47 1.20
N ASP A 19 5.31 3.19 0.47
CA ASP A 19 5.54 3.76 -0.85
C ASP A 19 4.57 3.20 -1.90
N ILE A 20 4.22 1.91 -1.83
CA ILE A 20 3.12 1.34 -2.61
C ILE A 20 1.81 2.07 -2.30
N ALA A 21 1.49 2.28 -1.02
CA ALA A 21 0.24 2.95 -0.63
C ALA A 21 0.15 4.37 -1.21
N LYS A 22 1.25 5.15 -1.14
CA LYS A 22 1.33 6.48 -1.77
C LYS A 22 1.14 6.39 -3.29
N GLY A 23 1.82 5.44 -3.94
CA GLY A 23 1.73 5.22 -5.38
C GLY A 23 0.31 4.88 -5.83
N LEU A 24 -0.41 4.04 -5.08
CA LEU A 24 -1.80 3.69 -5.34
C LEU A 24 -2.75 4.88 -5.20
N VAL A 25 -2.57 5.71 -4.17
CA VAL A 25 -3.39 6.92 -3.96
C VAL A 25 -3.13 7.93 -5.09
N LEU A 26 -1.87 8.23 -5.38
CA LEU A 26 -1.51 9.18 -6.44
C LEU A 26 -1.92 8.67 -7.83
N GLY A 27 -1.68 7.39 -8.10
CA GLY A 27 -2.09 6.73 -9.33
C GLY A 27 -3.60 6.70 -9.50
N GLY A 28 -4.36 6.41 -8.43
CA GLY A 28 -5.82 6.45 -8.43
C GLY A 28 -6.37 7.86 -8.72
N ILE A 29 -5.81 8.89 -8.10
CA ILE A 29 -6.16 10.30 -8.36
C ILE A 29 -5.84 10.66 -9.82
N GLY A 30 -4.64 10.32 -10.29
CA GLY A 30 -4.22 10.58 -11.67
C GLY A 30 -5.09 9.86 -12.70
N PHE A 31 -5.48 8.62 -12.44
CA PHE A 31 -6.37 7.87 -13.33
C PHE A 31 -7.80 8.44 -13.33
N ALA A 32 -8.27 8.93 -12.19
CA ALA A 32 -9.58 9.56 -12.07
C ALA A 32 -9.73 10.85 -12.90
N THR A 33 -8.63 11.52 -13.28
CA THR A 33 -8.71 12.70 -14.15
C THR A 33 -8.84 12.35 -15.63
N VAL A 34 -8.31 11.21 -16.08
CA VAL A 34 -8.22 10.85 -17.52
C VAL A 34 -9.17 9.74 -17.96
N ALA A 35 -9.66 8.89 -17.06
CA ALA A 35 -10.43 7.70 -17.42
C ALA A 35 -11.94 7.94 -17.64
N PRO A 36 -12.65 7.05 -18.36
CA PRO A 36 -14.12 7.03 -18.41
C PRO A 36 -14.75 6.83 -17.02
N PHE A 37 -15.94 7.41 -16.78
CA PHE A 37 -16.59 7.45 -15.46
C PHE A 37 -16.74 6.08 -14.77
N GLU A 38 -17.13 5.05 -15.52
CA GLU A 38 -17.29 3.68 -15.01
C GLU A 38 -15.97 3.11 -14.47
N GLN A 39 -14.85 3.39 -15.13
CA GLN A 39 -13.52 2.96 -14.71
C GLN A 39 -13.01 3.77 -13.53
N LYS A 40 -13.38 5.06 -13.40
CA LYS A 40 -12.99 5.91 -12.27
C LYS A 40 -13.44 5.32 -10.93
N ILE A 41 -14.67 4.83 -10.86
CA ILE A 41 -15.23 4.27 -9.62
C ILE A 41 -14.46 3.00 -9.23
N ILE A 42 -14.29 2.08 -10.18
CA ILE A 42 -13.60 0.80 -9.94
C ILE A 42 -12.16 1.06 -9.49
N VAL A 43 -11.42 1.89 -10.23
CA VAL A 43 -10.01 2.19 -9.94
C VAL A 43 -9.86 2.95 -8.63
N SER A 44 -10.78 3.86 -8.30
CA SER A 44 -10.73 4.59 -7.02
C SER A 44 -10.93 3.64 -5.85
N ILE A 45 -11.98 2.81 -5.89
CA ILE A 45 -12.29 1.85 -4.83
C ILE A 45 -11.16 0.83 -4.67
N SER A 46 -10.66 0.26 -5.77
CA SER A 46 -9.56 -0.71 -5.72
C SER A 46 -8.28 -0.08 -5.16
N SER A 47 -7.96 1.16 -5.57
CA SER A 47 -6.76 1.86 -5.09
C SER A 47 -6.84 2.15 -3.59
N PHE A 48 -8.00 2.59 -3.09
CA PHE A 48 -8.20 2.82 -1.65
C PHE A 48 -8.09 1.53 -0.83
N ILE A 49 -8.71 0.44 -1.28
CA ILE A 49 -8.64 -0.86 -0.59
C ILE A 49 -7.19 -1.36 -0.54
N LEU A 50 -6.48 -1.33 -1.67
CA LEU A 50 -5.09 -1.79 -1.74
C LEU A 50 -4.15 -0.91 -0.92
N ALA A 51 -4.36 0.42 -0.92
CA ALA A 51 -3.57 1.34 -0.10
C ALA A 51 -3.79 1.08 1.40
N PHE A 52 -5.05 0.87 1.82
CA PHE A 52 -5.38 0.52 3.21
C PHE A 52 -4.66 -0.75 3.66
N TRP A 53 -4.72 -1.82 2.85
CA TRP A 53 -4.03 -3.07 3.17
C TRP A 53 -2.51 -2.92 3.21
N SER A 54 -1.94 -2.13 2.29
CA SER A 54 -0.51 -1.83 2.29
C SER A 54 -0.07 -1.14 3.58
N VAL A 55 -0.81 -0.11 4.02
CA VAL A 55 -0.57 0.56 5.32
C VAL A 55 -0.71 -0.41 6.48
N LYS A 56 -1.76 -1.24 6.50
CA LYS A 56 -1.98 -2.20 7.57
C LYS A 56 -0.84 -3.22 7.67
N THR A 57 -0.35 -3.72 6.53
CA THR A 57 0.80 -4.63 6.49
C THR A 57 2.08 -3.94 6.95
N ALA A 58 2.32 -2.69 6.55
CA ALA A 58 3.46 -1.90 7.02
C ALA A 58 3.45 -1.73 8.54
N LEU A 59 2.30 -1.36 9.11
CA LEU A 59 2.14 -1.23 10.57
C LEU A 59 2.34 -2.55 11.29
N ALA A 60 1.75 -3.64 10.80
CA ALA A 60 1.92 -4.97 11.40
C ALA A 60 3.39 -5.45 11.39
N LEU A 61 4.16 -5.08 10.35
CA LEU A 61 5.60 -5.40 10.28
C LEU A 61 6.42 -4.64 11.32
N LEU A 62 6.02 -3.40 11.65
CA LEU A 62 6.68 -2.56 12.64
C LEU A 62 6.27 -2.95 14.07
N GLU A 63 4.98 -3.20 14.32
CA GLU A 63 4.45 -3.61 15.62
C GLU A 63 5.03 -4.95 16.09
N LYS A 64 5.25 -5.90 15.17
CA LYS A 64 5.81 -7.23 15.50
C LYS A 64 7.26 -7.17 15.97
N LYS A 65 7.92 -6.01 15.88
CA LYS A 65 9.35 -5.82 16.18
C LYS A 65 9.64 -4.63 17.10
N SER A 66 8.61 -3.91 17.54
CA SER A 66 8.70 -2.91 18.62
C SER A 66 8.62 -3.57 19.98
#